data_AF-A0A8T5R229-F1
#
_entry.id   AF-A0A8T5R229-F1
#
_cell.length_a   1.000
_cell.length_b   1.000
_cell.length_c   1.000
_cell.angle_alpha   90.00
_cell.angle_beta   90.00
_cell.angle_gamma   90.00
#
_symmetry.space_group_name_H-M   'P 1'
#
loop_
_entity.id
_entity.type
_entity.pdbx_description
1 polymer ?
#
loop_
_entity_poly.entity_id
_entity_poly.type
_entity_poly.pdbx_seq_one_letter_code
_entity_poly.pdbx_strand_id
1 'polypeptide(L)'
;MKNKSEIFIITLVRDILSQNVSYFFQKHSKFLNDLSGKNNLSIEELQSVYLNKDLIYTLPRFINWFDSELKVVTGIDVFSYDFDISKGYSIIKKDNVNLLIIRMEDLNCVFSEAINQFLGVHLELKNSNQSENKKYSELYSEFKNTLNFNQELISQAYNSKLMKHFYSQEEIDSFMIKWNKNNI
;
A
#
# COMPACT_ATOMS: atom_id res chain seq x y z
N MET A 1 27.10 -29.27 10.19
CA MET A 1 26.30 -28.02 10.15
C MET A 1 25.15 -28.26 9.20
N LYS A 2 23.88 -28.14 9.62
CA LYS A 2 22.74 -28.24 8.69
C LYS A 2 22.75 -26.97 7.83
N ASN A 3 22.78 -27.11 6.50
CA ASN A 3 22.52 -25.97 5.61
C ASN A 3 21.16 -25.39 5.98
N LYS A 4 21.14 -24.14 6.43
CA LYS A 4 19.89 -23.43 6.72
C LYS A 4 19.22 -23.19 5.37
N SER A 5 17.95 -23.57 5.23
CA SER A 5 17.22 -23.35 3.98
C SER A 5 17.12 -21.84 3.69
N GLU A 6 17.31 -21.48 2.43
CA GLU A 6 17.10 -20.12 1.95
C GLU A 6 15.61 -19.78 2.01
N ILE A 7 15.30 -18.59 2.52
CA ILE A 7 13.94 -18.04 2.62
C ILE A 7 13.83 -16.92 1.59
N PHE A 8 12.79 -16.98 0.77
CA PHE A 8 12.48 -15.95 -0.23
C PHE A 8 11.19 -15.25 0.15
N ILE A 9 11.26 -13.93 0.34
CA ILE A 9 10.12 -13.08 0.68
C ILE A 9 9.95 -12.07 -0.45
N ILE A 10 8.73 -11.95 -0.96
CA ILE A 10 8.34 -10.89 -1.88
C ILE A 10 7.29 -10.04 -1.15
N THR A 11 7.52 -8.74 -1.05
CA THR A 11 6.58 -7.80 -0.45
C THR A 11 6.39 -6.58 -1.36
N LEU A 12 5.26 -5.91 -1.19
CA LEU A 12 4.92 -4.70 -1.94
C LEU A 12 4.85 -3.49 -1.02
N VAL A 13 5.18 -2.32 -1.57
CA VAL A 13 4.88 -1.02 -0.98
C VAL A 13 3.99 -0.23 -1.95
N ARG A 14 3.17 0.69 -1.44
CA ARG A 14 2.20 1.47 -2.23
C ARG A 14 2.03 2.85 -1.59
N ASP A 15 1.52 3.83 -2.34
CA ASP A 15 0.89 5.05 -1.79
C ASP A 15 0.07 4.73 -0.53
N ILE A 16 0.56 5.22 0.62
CA ILE A 16 0.10 4.84 1.95
C ILE A 16 -1.38 5.17 2.16
N LEU A 17 -1.89 6.28 1.64
CA LEU A 17 -3.31 6.63 1.78
C LEU A 17 -4.17 5.79 0.85
N SER A 18 -3.73 5.51 -0.38
CA SER A 18 -4.42 4.55 -1.27
C SER A 18 -4.52 3.17 -0.64
N GLN A 19 -3.45 2.70 0.01
CA GLN A 19 -3.43 1.42 0.72
C GLN A 19 -4.45 1.44 1.88
N ASN A 20 -4.47 2.50 2.68
CA ASN A 20 -5.42 2.63 3.80
C ASN A 20 -6.88 2.65 3.33
N VAL A 21 -7.19 3.41 2.27
CA VAL A 21 -8.54 3.44 1.68
C VAL A 21 -8.93 2.06 1.15
N SER A 22 -8.02 1.39 0.42
CA SER A 22 -8.26 0.02 -0.06
C SER A 22 -8.50 -0.97 1.08
N TYR A 23 -7.75 -0.85 2.17
CA TYR A 23 -7.90 -1.71 3.34
C TYR A 23 -9.24 -1.50 4.06
N PHE A 24 -9.70 -0.25 4.19
CA PHE A 24 -11.01 0.07 4.77
C PHE A 24 -12.14 -0.65 4.02
N PHE A 25 -12.13 -0.57 2.69
CA PHE A 25 -13.13 -1.22 1.85
C PHE A 25 -13.05 -2.75 1.91
N GLN A 26 -11.84 -3.32 1.89
CA GLN A 26 -11.65 -4.76 2.05
C GLN A 26 -12.18 -5.27 3.40
N LYS A 27 -11.81 -4.58 4.50
CA LYS A 27 -12.20 -4.93 5.88
C LYS A 27 -13.71 -4.89 6.05
N HIS A 28 -14.38 -3.90 5.47
CA HIS A 28 -15.83 -3.69 5.62
C HIS A 28 -16.66 -4.20 4.45
N SER A 29 -16.06 -4.94 3.51
CA SER A 29 -16.70 -5.40 2.26
C SER A 29 -18.07 -6.07 2.47
N LYS A 30 -18.22 -6.92 3.49
CA LYS A 30 -19.53 -7.54 3.84
C LYS A 30 -20.58 -6.50 4.24
N PHE A 31 -20.22 -5.60 5.16
CA PHE A 31 -21.10 -4.53 5.62
C PHE A 31 -21.46 -3.55 4.50
N LEU A 32 -20.49 -3.17 3.67
CA LEU A 32 -20.68 -2.29 2.52
C LEU A 32 -21.57 -2.92 1.44
N ASN A 33 -21.44 -4.23 1.21
CA ASN A 33 -22.34 -4.96 0.32
C ASN A 33 -23.79 -4.94 0.84
N ASP A 34 -24.00 -5.10 2.14
CA ASP A 34 -25.33 -5.07 2.76
C ASP A 34 -25.98 -3.66 2.70
N LEU A 35 -25.17 -2.59 2.86
CA LEU A 35 -25.62 -1.20 2.73
C LEU A 35 -25.98 -0.82 1.29
N SER A 36 -25.26 -1.35 0.30
CA SER A 36 -25.59 -1.10 -1.11
C SER A 36 -26.99 -1.63 -1.51
N GLY A 37 -27.59 -2.49 -0.67
CA GLY A 37 -28.97 -2.97 -0.80
C GLY A 37 -29.98 -2.30 0.14
N LYS A 38 -29.55 -1.53 1.14
CA LYS A 38 -30.41 -0.89 2.16
C LYS A 38 -29.95 0.54 2.40
N ASN A 39 -30.81 1.48 2.05
CA ASN A 39 -30.66 2.94 1.94
C ASN A 39 -30.11 3.75 3.16
N ASN A 40 -29.13 3.27 3.93
CA ASN A 40 -28.93 3.75 5.31
C ASN A 40 -27.55 4.30 5.70
N LEU A 41 -26.58 4.47 4.79
CA LEU A 41 -25.38 5.29 5.11
C LEU A 41 -24.99 6.17 3.93
N SER A 42 -24.83 7.47 4.19
CA SER A 42 -24.34 8.44 3.20
C SER A 42 -22.82 8.32 3.02
N ILE A 43 -22.31 8.86 1.92
CA ILE A 43 -20.87 8.87 1.66
C ILE A 43 -20.10 9.65 2.74
N GLU A 44 -20.71 10.72 3.28
CA GLU A 44 -20.15 11.54 4.35
C GLU A 44 -20.05 10.77 5.67
N GLU A 45 -21.03 9.93 5.99
CA GLU A 45 -20.98 9.08 7.18
C GLU A 45 -19.87 8.03 7.08
N LEU A 46 -19.71 7.40 5.91
CA LEU A 46 -18.62 6.47 5.65
C LEU A 46 -17.25 7.15 5.76
N GLN A 47 -17.10 8.36 5.21
CA GLN A 47 -15.88 9.14 5.32
C GLN A 47 -15.59 9.51 6.78
N SER A 48 -16.61 9.89 7.53
CA SER A 48 -16.48 10.20 8.95
C SER A 48 -16.02 8.99 9.76
N VAL A 49 -16.57 7.80 9.51
CA VAL A 49 -16.12 6.55 10.15
C VAL A 49 -14.68 6.25 9.78
N TYR A 50 -14.32 6.37 8.51
CA TYR A 50 -12.96 6.12 8.05
C TYR A 50 -11.95 7.07 8.71
N LEU A 51 -12.18 8.38 8.63
CA LEU A 51 -11.26 9.41 9.11
C LEU A 51 -11.13 9.39 10.64
N ASN A 52 -12.24 9.25 11.37
CA ASN A 52 -12.26 9.38 12.83
C ASN A 52 -12.09 8.06 13.58
N LYS A 53 -12.13 6.91 12.89
CA LYS A 53 -11.94 5.59 13.52
C LYS A 53 -10.85 4.81 12.84
N ASP A 54 -11.07 4.30 11.64
CA ASP A 54 -10.16 3.31 11.05
C ASP A 54 -8.77 3.89 10.79
N LEU A 55 -8.71 5.06 10.13
CA LEU A 55 -7.46 5.65 9.68
C LEU A 55 -6.49 5.98 10.81
N ILE A 56 -7.00 6.44 11.96
CA ILE A 56 -6.19 6.77 13.14
C ILE A 56 -5.37 5.55 13.60
N TYR A 57 -5.95 4.35 13.51
CA TYR A 57 -5.26 3.12 13.91
C TYR A 57 -4.48 2.49 12.75
N THR A 58 -4.99 2.56 11.52
CA THR A 58 -4.38 1.87 10.39
C THR A 58 -3.18 2.61 9.83
N LEU A 59 -3.19 3.95 9.78
CA LEU A 59 -2.09 4.72 9.20
C LEU A 59 -0.76 4.48 9.93
N PRO A 60 -0.65 4.60 11.28
CA PRO A 60 0.59 4.30 11.99
C PRO A 60 1.01 2.84 11.82
N ARG A 61 0.06 1.90 11.77
CA ARG A 61 0.37 0.49 11.58
C ARG A 61 1.02 0.23 10.22
N PHE A 62 0.46 0.78 9.14
CA PHE A 62 1.03 0.60 7.81
C PHE A 62 2.39 1.31 7.67
N ILE A 63 2.54 2.53 8.21
CA ILE A 63 3.83 3.25 8.22
C ILE A 63 4.93 2.42 8.89
N ASN A 64 4.60 1.77 10.02
CA ASN A 64 5.57 1.04 10.83
C ASN A 64 5.67 -0.46 10.49
N TRP A 65 5.00 -0.94 9.44
CA TRP A 65 4.91 -2.38 9.15
C TRP A 65 6.28 -3.04 8.95
N PHE A 66 7.20 -2.37 8.22
CA PHE A 66 8.54 -2.90 8.01
C PHE A 66 9.33 -3.06 9.31
N ASP A 67 9.23 -2.09 10.22
CA ASP A 67 9.93 -2.12 11.50
C ASP A 67 9.28 -3.08 12.51
N SER A 68 7.95 -3.16 12.54
CA SER A 68 7.19 -3.92 13.55
C SER A 68 6.93 -5.38 13.18
N GLU A 69 6.87 -5.71 11.89
CA GLU A 69 6.54 -7.06 11.42
C GLU A 69 7.75 -7.69 10.73
N LEU A 70 8.22 -7.08 9.63
CA LEU A 70 9.26 -7.70 8.80
C LEU A 70 10.61 -7.76 9.53
N LYS A 71 11.06 -6.65 10.13
CA LYS A 71 12.33 -6.58 10.86
C LYS A 71 12.33 -7.48 12.09
N VAL A 72 11.22 -7.59 12.81
CA VAL A 72 11.10 -8.46 13.99
C VAL A 72 11.28 -9.93 13.62
N VAL A 73 10.73 -10.37 12.48
CA VAL A 73 10.78 -11.77 12.06
C VAL A 73 12.07 -12.11 11.30
N THR A 74 12.59 -11.18 10.50
CA THR A 74 13.72 -11.45 9.58
C THR A 74 15.05 -10.87 10.04
N GLY A 75 15.03 -9.90 10.96
CA GLY A 75 16.20 -9.11 11.33
C GLY A 75 16.65 -8.11 10.26
N ILE A 76 15.92 -7.94 9.15
CA ILE A 76 16.24 -6.98 8.10
C ILE A 76 15.63 -5.61 8.45
N ASP A 77 16.48 -4.62 8.70
CA ASP A 77 16.06 -3.22 8.74
C ASP A 77 16.02 -2.69 7.31
N VAL A 78 14.85 -2.70 6.69
CA VAL A 78 14.71 -2.32 5.27
C VAL A 78 15.24 -0.92 5.01
N PHE A 79 15.04 -0.01 5.97
CA PHE A 79 15.41 1.39 5.80
C PHE A 79 16.93 1.65 5.93
N SER A 80 17.72 0.64 6.28
CA SER A 80 19.19 0.73 6.24
C SER A 80 19.80 0.35 4.88
N TYR A 81 18.97 -0.02 3.91
CA TYR A 81 19.38 -0.37 2.55
C TYR A 81 18.80 0.64 1.58
N ASP A 82 19.55 1.01 0.55
CA ASP A 82 19.03 1.91 -0.48
C ASP A 82 17.91 1.22 -1.29
N PHE A 83 16.90 2.02 -1.66
CA PHE A 83 15.87 1.61 -2.59
C PHE A 83 16.07 2.32 -3.93
N ASP A 84 16.15 1.56 -5.02
CA ASP A 84 16.24 2.11 -6.37
C ASP A 84 14.86 2.59 -6.85
N ILE A 85 14.55 3.85 -6.52
CA ILE A 85 13.31 4.53 -6.89
C ILE A 85 13.10 4.50 -8.41
N SER A 86 14.18 4.69 -9.19
CA SER A 86 14.09 4.73 -10.65
C SER A 86 13.73 3.38 -11.27
N LYS A 87 14.17 2.30 -10.61
CA LYS A 87 13.89 0.92 -11.02
C LYS A 87 12.56 0.40 -10.49
N GLY A 88 12.05 0.96 -9.39
CA GLY A 88 10.77 0.57 -8.79
C GLY A 88 10.80 -0.73 -7.97
N TYR A 89 11.97 -1.36 -7.81
CA TYR A 89 12.17 -2.50 -6.91
C TYR A 89 13.60 -2.61 -6.39
N SER A 90 13.79 -3.35 -5.30
CA SER A 90 15.11 -3.66 -4.75
C SER A 90 15.14 -5.05 -4.11
N ILE A 91 16.31 -5.67 -4.15
CA ILE A 91 16.55 -7.01 -3.57
C ILE A 91 17.60 -6.88 -2.46
N ILE A 92 17.21 -7.27 -1.25
CA ILE A 92 18.07 -7.31 -0.07
C ILE A 92 18.40 -8.77 0.23
N LYS A 93 19.69 -9.05 0.47
CA LYS A 93 20.15 -10.37 0.93
C LYS A 93 20.84 -10.23 2.28
N LYS A 94 20.36 -10.97 3.28
CA LYS A 94 20.94 -11.00 4.62
C LYS A 94 20.81 -12.41 5.20
N ASP A 95 21.94 -12.99 5.59
CA ASP A 95 22.02 -14.36 6.09
C ASP A 95 21.37 -15.35 5.11
N ASN A 96 20.33 -16.08 5.53
CA ASN A 96 19.57 -17.02 4.71
C ASN A 96 18.24 -16.43 4.19
N VAL A 97 18.06 -15.10 4.25
CA VAL A 97 16.84 -14.41 3.83
C VAL A 97 17.13 -13.55 2.60
N ASN A 98 16.34 -13.77 1.56
CA ASN A 98 16.31 -12.98 0.34
C ASN A 98 14.96 -12.24 0.33
N LEU A 99 15.00 -10.92 0.20
CA LEU A 99 13.83 -10.05 0.27
C LEU A 99 13.74 -9.21 -1.00
N LEU A 100 12.66 -9.38 -1.76
CA LEU A 100 12.29 -8.52 -2.88
C LEU A 100 11.20 -7.54 -2.41
N ILE A 101 11.42 -6.25 -2.66
CA ILE A 101 10.44 -5.18 -2.41
C ILE A 101 10.14 -4.53 -3.75
N ILE A 102 8.86 -4.44 -4.12
CA ILE A 102 8.40 -3.80 -5.36
C ILE A 102 7.37 -2.72 -5.02
N ARG A 103 7.40 -1.57 -5.70
CA ARG A 103 6.32 -0.59 -5.61
C ARG A 103 5.13 -1.02 -6.43
N MET A 104 3.94 -0.94 -5.86
CA MET A 104 2.70 -1.30 -6.53
C MET A 104 2.46 -0.46 -7.78
N GLU A 105 2.91 0.79 -7.76
CA GLU A 105 2.84 1.73 -8.89
C GLU A 105 3.65 1.25 -10.11
N ASP A 106 4.75 0.53 -9.89
CA ASP A 106 5.64 0.03 -10.95
C ASP A 106 5.40 -1.44 -11.29
N LEU A 107 4.62 -2.16 -10.48
CA LEU A 107 4.49 -3.62 -10.52
C LEU A 107 4.24 -4.17 -11.92
N ASN A 108 3.31 -3.58 -12.68
CA ASN A 108 3.00 -4.04 -14.04
C ASN A 108 4.19 -3.94 -15.01
N CYS A 109 5.07 -2.95 -14.80
CA CYS A 109 6.22 -2.70 -15.66
C CYS A 109 7.42 -3.57 -15.25
N VAL A 110 7.62 -3.76 -13.95
CA VAL A 110 8.87 -4.32 -13.41
C VAL A 110 8.74 -5.79 -12.99
N PHE A 111 7.53 -6.34 -12.90
CA PHE A 111 7.30 -7.68 -12.33
C PHE A 111 8.16 -8.77 -12.98
N SER A 112 8.14 -8.87 -14.31
CA SER A 112 8.88 -9.95 -15.02
C SER A 112 10.38 -9.86 -14.76
N GLU A 113 10.94 -8.65 -14.82
CA GLU A 113 12.36 -8.40 -14.56
C GLU A 113 12.72 -8.68 -13.09
N ALA A 114 11.94 -8.14 -12.15
CA ALA A 114 12.18 -8.29 -10.71
C ALA A 114 12.12 -9.76 -10.28
N ILE A 115 11.13 -10.51 -10.77
CA ILE A 115 10.98 -11.94 -10.49
C ILE A 115 12.11 -12.74 -11.12
N ASN A 116 12.51 -12.42 -12.36
CA ASN A 116 13.63 -13.11 -13.00
C ASN A 116 14.93 -12.88 -12.24
N GLN A 117 15.21 -11.63 -11.83
CA GLN A 117 16.40 -11.32 -11.03
C GLN A 117 16.36 -11.99 -9.65
N PHE A 118 15.18 -12.10 -9.04
CA PHE A 118 15.03 -12.60 -7.68
C PHE A 118 15.00 -14.14 -7.58
N LEU A 119 14.31 -14.81 -8.50
CA LEU A 119 14.05 -16.25 -8.46
C LEU A 119 14.67 -17.02 -9.64
N GLY A 120 15.18 -16.34 -10.66
CA GLY A 120 15.71 -16.98 -11.87
C GLY A 120 14.64 -17.59 -12.78
N VAL A 121 13.37 -17.18 -12.63
CA VAL A 121 12.24 -17.68 -13.43
C VAL A 121 11.53 -16.54 -14.15
N HIS A 122 10.91 -16.84 -15.29
CA HIS A 122 10.05 -15.91 -16.00
C HIS A 122 8.59 -16.21 -15.67
N LEU A 123 7.90 -15.22 -15.12
CA LEU A 123 6.47 -15.30 -14.81
C LEU A 123 5.74 -14.11 -15.41
N GLU A 124 4.48 -14.33 -15.80
CA GLU A 124 3.58 -13.27 -16.23
C GLU A 124 2.68 -12.84 -15.08
N LEU A 125 2.52 -11.53 -14.92
CA LEU A 125 1.59 -10.97 -13.95
C LEU A 125 0.15 -11.15 -14.47
N LYS A 126 -0.68 -11.84 -13.69
CA LYS A 126 -2.12 -11.98 -13.97
C LYS A 126 -2.92 -11.18 -12.95
N ASN A 127 -3.79 -10.30 -13.44
CA ASN A 127 -4.69 -9.52 -12.59
C ASN A 127 -5.95 -10.32 -12.26
N SER A 128 -6.25 -10.52 -10.97
CA SER A 128 -7.40 -11.34 -10.52
C SER A 128 -8.42 -10.62 -9.61
N ASN A 129 -8.36 -9.28 -9.49
CA ASN A 129 -9.21 -8.51 -8.57
C ASN A 129 -10.28 -7.62 -9.25
N GLN A 130 -10.68 -7.92 -10.49
CA GLN A 130 -11.60 -7.06 -11.27
C GLN A 130 -13.10 -7.35 -11.08
N SER A 131 -13.48 -8.31 -10.23
CA SER A 131 -14.86 -8.86 -10.21
C SER A 131 -15.70 -8.55 -8.97
N GLU A 132 -15.23 -7.72 -8.04
CA GLU A 132 -16.04 -7.36 -6.87
C GLU A 132 -17.09 -6.29 -7.21
N ASN A 133 -18.24 -6.79 -7.68
CA ASN A 133 -19.58 -6.18 -7.60
C ASN A 133 -19.71 -4.72 -8.07
N LYS A 134 -20.34 -4.50 -9.23
CA LYS A 134 -20.49 -3.18 -9.88
C LYS A 134 -20.92 -2.05 -8.93
N LYS A 135 -21.86 -2.32 -8.01
CA LYS A 135 -22.31 -1.35 -7.00
C LYS A 135 -21.25 -0.97 -5.96
N TYR A 136 -20.46 -1.95 -5.51
CA TYR A 136 -19.34 -1.71 -4.58
C TYR A 136 -18.22 -0.92 -5.26
N SER A 137 -17.97 -1.18 -6.55
CA SER A 137 -17.00 -0.43 -7.34
C SER A 137 -17.40 1.04 -7.53
N GLU A 138 -18.70 1.33 -7.67
CA GLU A 138 -19.24 2.69 -7.76
C GLU A 138 -19.06 3.43 -6.43
N LEU A 139 -19.47 2.83 -5.30
CA LEU A 139 -19.29 3.41 -3.97
C LEU A 139 -17.82 3.67 -3.63
N TYR A 140 -16.94 2.72 -3.95
CA TYR A 140 -15.49 2.88 -3.75
C TYR A 140 -14.94 4.04 -4.57
N SER A 141 -15.38 4.17 -5.82
CA SER A 141 -14.95 5.24 -6.72
C SER A 141 -15.44 6.60 -6.24
N GLU A 142 -16.71 6.70 -5.85
CA GLU A 142 -17.28 7.91 -5.26
C GLU A 142 -16.56 8.31 -3.97
N PHE A 143 -16.33 7.36 -3.06
CA PHE A 143 -15.59 7.58 -1.81
C PHE A 143 -14.21 8.14 -2.10
N LYS A 144 -13.46 7.49 -2.99
CA LYS A 144 -12.10 7.94 -3.35
C LYS A 144 -12.12 9.33 -3.99
N ASN A 145 -13.14 9.64 -4.79
CA ASN A 145 -13.27 10.91 -5.51
C ASN A 145 -13.79 12.06 -4.64
N THR A 146 -14.49 11.79 -3.54
CA THR A 146 -15.04 12.81 -2.64
C THR A 146 -14.28 12.94 -1.31
N LEU A 147 -13.57 11.89 -0.89
CA LEU A 147 -12.77 11.91 0.34
C LEU A 147 -11.70 12.99 0.26
N ASN A 148 -11.64 13.80 1.31
CA ASN A 148 -10.64 14.83 1.48
C ASN A 148 -9.98 14.68 2.85
N PHE A 149 -8.65 14.65 2.88
CA PHE A 149 -7.90 14.59 4.11
C PHE A 149 -7.53 16.01 4.55
N ASN A 150 -7.46 16.25 5.86
CA ASN A 150 -6.89 17.51 6.33
C ASN A 150 -5.38 17.56 6.05
N GLN A 151 -4.83 18.78 5.99
CA GLN A 151 -3.41 18.97 5.64
C GLN A 151 -2.46 18.32 6.65
N GLU A 152 -2.82 18.27 7.93
CA GLU A 152 -2.02 17.63 8.97
C GLU A 152 -1.83 16.13 8.71
N LEU A 153 -2.91 15.43 8.34
CA LEU A 153 -2.88 13.99 8.08
C LEU A 153 -2.14 13.67 6.78
N ILE A 154 -2.36 14.46 5.72
CA ILE A 154 -1.58 14.33 4.48
C ILE A 154 -0.09 14.50 4.79
N SER A 155 0.26 15.54 5.54
CA SER A 155 1.64 15.79 5.96
C SER A 155 2.19 14.62 6.77
N GLN A 156 1.46 14.11 7.77
CA GLN A 156 1.86 12.96 8.59
C GLN A 156 2.10 11.71 7.73
N ALA A 157 1.21 11.41 6.79
CA ALA A 157 1.30 10.25 5.93
C ALA A 157 2.53 10.30 5.02
N TYR A 158 2.73 11.43 4.34
CA TYR A 158 3.77 11.57 3.31
C TYR A 158 5.12 12.04 3.84
N ASN A 159 5.19 12.64 5.03
CA ASN A 159 6.47 12.88 5.71
C ASN A 159 7.03 11.64 6.42
N SER A 160 6.31 10.52 6.39
CA SER A 160 6.74 9.28 7.04
C SER A 160 8.03 8.71 6.45
N LYS A 161 8.78 8.00 7.29
CA LYS A 161 9.99 7.25 6.90
C LYS A 161 9.71 6.30 5.73
N LEU A 162 8.54 5.66 5.73
CA LEU A 162 8.09 4.78 4.65
C LEU A 162 8.00 5.53 3.32
N MET A 163 7.25 6.63 3.27
CA MET A 163 7.05 7.34 2.01
C MET A 163 8.35 7.95 1.47
N LYS A 164 9.15 8.57 2.34
CA LYS A 164 10.43 9.19 1.95
C LYS A 164 11.50 8.20 1.50
N HIS A 165 11.37 6.94 1.86
CA HIS A 165 12.34 5.91 1.49
C HIS A 165 12.05 5.29 0.12
N PHE A 166 10.77 5.12 -0.22
CA PHE A 166 10.38 4.40 -1.44
C PHE A 166 9.94 5.31 -2.59
N TYR A 167 9.71 6.60 -2.36
CA TYR A 167 9.17 7.51 -3.36
C TYR A 167 10.00 8.78 -3.47
N SER A 168 10.10 9.30 -4.69
CA SER A 168 10.70 10.61 -4.95
C SER A 168 9.82 11.72 -4.39
N GLN A 169 10.37 12.93 -4.26
CA GLN A 169 9.60 14.08 -3.81
C GLN A 169 8.47 14.40 -4.81
N GLU A 170 8.74 14.28 -6.11
CA GLU A 170 7.75 14.53 -7.17
C GLU A 170 6.56 13.54 -7.08
N GLU A 171 6.83 12.27 -6.79
CA GLU A 171 5.79 11.25 -6.59
C GLU A 171 4.97 11.53 -5.33
N ILE A 172 5.65 11.91 -4.23
CA ILE A 172 5.00 12.31 -2.98
C ILE A 172 4.07 13.51 -3.22
N ASP A 173 4.55 14.54 -3.92
CA ASP A 173 3.76 15.73 -4.22
C ASP A 173 2.52 15.39 -5.07
N SER A 174 2.68 14.50 -6.05
CA SER A 174 1.56 13.98 -6.86
C SER A 174 0.51 13.26 -6.01
N PHE A 175 0.94 12.44 -5.04
CA PHE A 175 0.02 11.81 -4.10
C PHE A 175 -0.68 12.84 -3.20
N MET A 176 0.05 13.84 -2.69
CA MET A 176 -0.53 14.90 -1.88
C MET A 176 -1.61 15.67 -2.64
N ILE A 177 -1.36 16.04 -3.90
CA ILE A 177 -2.31 16.75 -4.77
C ILE A 177 -3.59 15.92 -4.96
N LYS A 178 -3.44 14.62 -5.27
CA LYS A 178 -4.58 13.71 -5.45
C LYS A 178 -5.53 13.66 -4.24
N TRP A 179 -5.00 13.83 -3.04
CA TRP A 179 -5.76 13.70 -1.79
C TRP A 179 -6.15 15.03 -1.15
N ASN A 180 -5.63 16.15 -1.65
CA ASN A 180 -5.94 17.50 -1.21
C ASN A 180 -6.87 18.21 -2.20
N LYS A 181 -8.18 17.99 -2.05
CA LYS A 181 -9.21 18.46 -2.99
C LYS A 181 -9.72 19.87 -2.70
N ASN A 182 -9.30 20.49 -1.61
CA ASN A 182 -9.70 21.85 -1.22
C ASN A 182 -8.87 22.96 -1.91
N ASN A 183 -7.98 22.60 -2.84
CA ASN A 183 -7.06 23.54 -3.51
C ASN A 183 -7.39 23.78 -5.00
N ILE A 184 -8.62 23.49 -5.45
CA ILE A 184 -9.12 23.82 -6.79
C ILE A 184 -10.37 24.70 -6.66
#